data_AF-A0A6J4TLY0-F1
#
_entry.id   AF-A0A6J4TLY0-F1
#
_cell.length_a   1.000
_cell.length_b   1.000
_cell.length_c   1.000
_cell.angle_alpha   90.00
_cell.angle_beta   90.00
_cell.angle_gamma   90.00
#
_symmetry.space_group_name_H-M   'P 1'
#
loop_
_entity.id
_entity.type
_entity.pdbx_description
1 polymer ?
#
loop_
_entity_poly.entity_id
_entity_poly.type
_entity_poly.pdbx_seq_one_letter_code
_entity_poly.pdbx_strand_id
1 'polypeptide(L)'
;MNKYTFIALCCIITTLFACSSSPSKKVLIIGRGTITANGNDITMTEGTGSSEETVEVSGDKAVSWNVTTPSGKTTVNIPEEKGFYVLNLKTDTIVGSQQILGKDLSAGRTILQEELKMRIDSLTKLTAGTNVSPGGRNYFILPNQLVKISSNTEAKLFGPFVKIPGTLEADKSGKAPELYKFYT
;
A
#
# COMPACT_ATOMS: atom_id res chain seq x y z
N MET A 1 8.50 -7.55 -73.02
CA MET A 1 7.13 -8.02 -72.69
C MET A 1 7.23 -9.12 -71.63
N ASN A 2 6.22 -9.22 -70.75
CA ASN A 2 6.11 -9.99 -69.47
C ASN A 2 6.40 -9.06 -68.27
N LYS A 3 5.47 -8.42 -67.55
CA LYS A 3 4.11 -8.69 -67.01
C LYS A 3 4.05 -9.74 -65.87
N TYR A 4 3.88 -9.19 -64.65
CA TYR A 4 3.28 -9.72 -63.41
C TYR A 4 4.16 -10.47 -62.38
N THR A 5 4.40 -9.83 -61.23
CA THR A 5 4.42 -10.46 -59.88
C THR A 5 4.09 -9.36 -58.84
N PHE A 6 2.82 -9.22 -58.42
CA PHE A 6 2.26 -9.65 -57.11
C PHE A 6 2.92 -8.96 -55.89
N ILE A 7 2.43 -7.81 -55.43
CA ILE A 7 1.47 -7.61 -54.32
C ILE A 7 1.84 -8.30 -52.99
N ALA A 8 2.10 -7.44 -51.99
CA ALA A 8 1.86 -7.57 -50.55
C ALA A 8 2.60 -8.67 -49.76
N LEU A 9 3.40 -8.26 -48.76
CA LEU A 9 3.02 -8.45 -47.35
C LEU A 9 3.92 -7.59 -46.44
N CYS A 10 3.28 -6.60 -45.84
CA CYS A 10 3.77 -5.80 -44.72
C CYS A 10 3.99 -6.71 -43.49
N CYS A 11 5.17 -6.67 -42.88
CA CYS A 11 5.40 -7.22 -41.53
C CYS A 11 6.47 -6.38 -40.81
N ILE A 12 6.12 -5.13 -40.52
CA ILE A 12 6.81 -4.33 -39.51
C ILE A 12 6.43 -4.95 -38.16
N ILE A 13 7.29 -5.84 -37.64
CA ILE A 13 7.19 -6.34 -36.27
C ILE A 13 7.62 -5.19 -35.34
N THR A 14 6.66 -4.33 -35.01
CA THR A 14 6.75 -3.47 -33.84
C THR A 14 6.47 -4.33 -32.62
N THR A 15 7.53 -4.78 -31.97
CA THR A 15 7.44 -5.29 -30.60
C THR A 15 7.02 -4.13 -29.71
N LEU A 16 5.70 -3.95 -29.57
CA LEU A 16 5.11 -3.28 -28.43
C LEU A 16 5.52 -4.09 -27.19
N PHE A 17 6.67 -3.75 -26.62
CA PHE A 17 6.85 -3.87 -25.18
C PHE A 17 5.75 -2.99 -24.57
N ALA A 18 4.58 -3.58 -24.37
CA ALA A 18 3.66 -3.17 -23.35
C ALA A 18 4.44 -3.30 -22.04
N CYS A 19 5.21 -2.26 -21.74
CA CYS A 19 5.59 -1.91 -20.39
C CYS A 19 4.25 -1.60 -19.72
N SER A 20 3.58 -2.64 -19.23
CA SER A 20 2.48 -2.52 -18.29
C SER A 20 3.06 -1.72 -17.14
N SER A 21 2.84 -0.42 -17.22
CA SER A 21 3.36 0.55 -16.27
C SER A 21 2.84 0.08 -14.94
N SER A 22 3.73 -0.48 -14.11
CA SER A 22 3.33 -0.99 -12.81
C SER A 22 2.56 0.12 -12.10
N PRO A 23 1.43 -0.20 -11.45
CA PRO A 23 0.56 0.81 -10.86
C PRO A 23 1.40 1.74 -10.00
N SER A 24 1.32 3.04 -10.32
CA SER A 24 2.11 4.09 -9.67
C SER A 24 1.76 4.18 -8.18
N LYS A 25 0.55 3.76 -7.81
CA LYS A 25 0.00 3.86 -6.46
C LYS A 25 -0.84 2.62 -6.14
N LYS A 26 -0.80 2.18 -4.88
CA LYS A 26 -1.69 1.15 -4.32
C LYS A 26 -2.30 1.65 -3.03
N VAL A 27 -3.56 1.29 -2.75
CA VAL A 27 -4.23 1.63 -1.50
C VAL A 27 -4.85 0.38 -0.89
N LEU A 28 -4.49 0.08 0.34
CA LEU A 28 -5.14 -0.94 1.15
C LEU A 28 -6.27 -0.27 1.94
N ILE A 29 -7.50 -0.59 1.60
CA ILE A 29 -8.72 -0.09 2.25
C ILE A 29 -9.10 -1.09 3.34
N ILE A 30 -9.27 -0.62 4.57
CA ILE A 30 -9.62 -1.46 5.71
C ILE A 30 -10.92 -0.93 6.31
N GLY A 31 -11.91 -1.79 6.46
CA GLY A 31 -13.27 -1.40 6.87
C GLY A 31 -13.98 -2.47 7.68
N ARG A 32 -15.19 -2.15 8.13
CA ARG A 32 -16.10 -3.07 8.80
C ARG A 32 -17.38 -3.20 7.98
N GLY A 33 -17.62 -4.39 7.46
CA GLY A 33 -18.67 -4.71 6.50
C GLY A 33 -18.09 -5.11 5.14
N THR A 34 -18.77 -4.80 4.05
CA THR A 34 -18.31 -5.15 2.70
C THR A 34 -17.79 -3.89 1.99
N ILE A 35 -16.59 -3.97 1.44
CA ILE A 35 -16.00 -2.91 0.61
C ILE A 35 -16.21 -3.26 -0.86
N THR A 36 -16.61 -2.26 -1.66
CA THR A 36 -16.68 -2.36 -3.12
C THR A 36 -16.00 -1.14 -3.72
N ALA A 37 -15.06 -1.39 -4.63
CA ALA A 37 -14.34 -0.34 -5.34
C ALA A 37 -14.73 -0.34 -6.82
N ASN A 38 -15.38 0.74 -7.26
CA ASN A 38 -15.80 0.95 -8.64
C ASN A 38 -15.10 2.20 -9.19
N GLY A 39 -13.87 2.03 -9.69
CA GLY A 39 -13.05 3.15 -10.15
C GLY A 39 -12.73 4.11 -9.00
N ASN A 40 -13.30 5.32 -9.03
CA ASN A 40 -13.09 6.33 -8.00
C ASN A 40 -14.15 6.33 -6.90
N ASP A 41 -15.17 5.48 -7.02
CA ASP A 41 -16.24 5.37 -6.04
C ASP A 41 -15.99 4.14 -5.15
N ILE A 42 -15.74 4.41 -3.86
CA ILE A 42 -15.56 3.38 -2.84
C ILE A 42 -16.81 3.35 -1.98
N THR A 43 -17.46 2.20 -1.90
CA THR A 43 -18.62 1.99 -1.03
C THR A 43 -18.30 0.95 0.05
N MET A 44 -18.65 1.28 1.29
CA MET A 44 -18.61 0.35 2.41
C MET A 44 -20.04 0.21 2.94
N THR A 45 -20.58 -1.01 2.95
CA THR A 45 -21.88 -1.31 3.56
C THR A 45 -21.69 -1.79 5.00
N GLU A 46 -22.70 -1.64 5.85
CA GLU A 46 -22.63 -2.18 7.21
C GLU A 46 -22.52 -3.70 7.22
N GLY A 47 -21.75 -4.21 8.16
CA GLY A 47 -21.67 -5.62 8.47
C GLY A 47 -20.93 -5.88 9.77
N THR A 48 -20.95 -7.14 10.21
CA THR A 48 -20.27 -7.58 11.43
C THR A 48 -18.83 -8.03 11.18
N GLY A 49 -18.49 -8.40 9.95
CA GLY A 49 -17.15 -8.80 9.54
C GLY A 49 -16.23 -7.61 9.27
N SER A 50 -14.92 -7.80 9.38
CA SER A 50 -13.95 -6.84 8.86
C SER A 50 -13.55 -7.22 7.44
N SER A 51 -13.33 -6.22 6.59
CA SER A 51 -12.91 -6.39 5.20
C SER A 51 -11.66 -5.58 4.90
N GLU A 52 -10.86 -6.13 4.01
CA GLU A 52 -9.62 -5.55 3.52
C GLU A 52 -9.63 -5.69 1.99
N GLU A 53 -9.47 -4.59 1.27
CA GLU A 53 -9.44 -4.58 -0.20
C GLU A 53 -8.25 -3.76 -0.68
N THR A 54 -7.45 -4.29 -1.61
CA THR A 54 -6.34 -3.55 -2.21
C THR A 54 -6.73 -3.06 -3.59
N VAL A 55 -6.72 -1.74 -3.78
CA VAL A 55 -7.04 -1.10 -5.05
C VAL A 55 -5.79 -0.49 -5.65
N GLU A 56 -5.54 -0.81 -6.91
CA GLU A 56 -4.46 -0.20 -7.69
C GLU A 56 -4.96 1.11 -8.33
N VAL A 57 -4.18 2.18 -8.17
CA VAL A 57 -4.54 3.49 -8.70
C VAL A 57 -3.60 3.86 -9.84
N SER A 58 -4.15 3.87 -11.05
CA SER A 58 -3.43 4.21 -12.27
C SER A 58 -3.24 5.71 -12.43
N GLY A 59 -2.11 6.11 -13.02
CA GLY A 59 -1.79 7.48 -13.38
C GLY A 59 -0.91 8.22 -12.37
N ASP A 60 -0.20 9.24 -12.86
CA ASP A 60 0.78 9.99 -12.06
C ASP A 60 0.19 11.25 -11.39
N LYS A 61 -1.10 11.55 -11.63
CA LYS A 61 -1.79 12.72 -11.05
C LYS A 61 -2.49 12.37 -9.74
N ALA A 62 -2.79 13.38 -8.92
CA ALA A 62 -3.66 13.22 -7.76
C ALA A 62 -5.05 12.72 -8.20
N VAL A 63 -5.66 11.87 -7.38
CA VAL A 63 -6.98 11.27 -7.64
C VAL A 63 -7.85 11.49 -6.41
N SER A 64 -9.08 11.95 -6.62
CA SER A 64 -10.09 12.05 -5.56
C SER A 64 -11.04 10.87 -5.63
N TRP A 65 -11.23 10.20 -4.51
CA TRP A 65 -12.20 9.13 -4.35
C TRP A 65 -13.43 9.62 -3.61
N ASN A 66 -14.62 9.23 -4.07
CA ASN A 66 -15.85 9.39 -3.31
C ASN A 66 -16.05 8.16 -2.45
N VAL A 67 -15.97 8.33 -1.14
CA VAL A 67 -16.11 7.25 -0.18
C VAL A 67 -17.48 7.36 0.49
N THR A 68 -18.32 6.37 0.28
CA THR A 68 -19.61 6.23 0.96
C THR A 68 -19.50 5.16 2.01
N THR A 69 -19.67 5.55 3.27
CA THR A 69 -19.72 4.66 4.44
C THR A 69 -21.09 4.78 5.10
N PRO A 70 -21.45 3.85 6.02
CA PRO A 70 -22.66 3.98 6.82
C PRO A 70 -22.69 5.26 7.67
N SER A 71 -21.50 5.74 8.07
CA SER A 71 -21.32 7.01 8.78
C SER A 71 -21.48 8.25 7.91
N GLY A 72 -21.53 8.11 6.57
CA GLY A 72 -21.72 9.22 5.64
C GLY A 72 -20.80 9.18 4.42
N LYS A 73 -20.87 10.25 3.62
CA LYS A 73 -20.08 10.43 2.41
C LYS A 73 -18.91 11.38 2.69
N THR A 74 -17.73 11.00 2.21
CA THR A 74 -16.52 11.82 2.29
C THR A 74 -15.72 11.72 1.00
N THR A 75 -14.85 12.69 0.75
CA THR A 75 -13.91 12.66 -0.37
C THR A 75 -12.51 12.42 0.17
N VAL A 76 -11.84 11.40 -0.34
CA VAL A 76 -10.45 11.07 0.02
C VAL A 76 -9.53 11.43 -1.14
N ASN A 77 -8.55 12.30 -0.87
CA ASN A 77 -7.58 12.71 -1.87
C ASN A 77 -6.33 11.84 -1.78
N ILE A 78 -6.07 11.09 -2.85
CA ILE A 78 -4.85 10.34 -3.01
C ILE A 78 -3.83 11.25 -3.70
N PRO A 79 -2.69 11.55 -3.06
CA PRO A 79 -1.69 12.43 -3.62
C PRO A 79 -1.07 11.82 -4.88
N GLU A 80 -0.38 12.67 -5.64
CA GLU A 80 0.37 12.32 -6.85
C GLU A 80 1.61 11.46 -6.55
N GLU A 81 2.11 11.49 -5.31
CA GLU A 81 3.26 10.69 -4.91
C GLU A 81 3.03 9.18 -5.07
N LYS A 82 4.01 8.51 -5.70
CA LYS A 82 4.02 7.05 -5.82
C LYS A 82 4.20 6.40 -4.46
N GLY A 83 3.54 5.26 -4.27
CA GLY A 83 3.64 4.49 -3.04
C GLY A 83 2.43 3.61 -2.72
N PHE A 84 2.54 2.92 -1.59
CA PHE A 84 1.47 2.13 -1.00
C PHE A 84 0.90 2.87 0.20
N TYR A 85 -0.40 3.15 0.15
CA TYR A 85 -1.17 3.85 1.17
C TYR A 85 -2.12 2.90 1.91
N VAL A 86 -2.55 3.29 3.10
CA VAL A 86 -3.63 2.64 3.84
C VAL A 86 -4.74 3.65 4.08
N LEU A 87 -5.97 3.27 3.78
CA LEU A 87 -7.18 4.02 4.06
C LEU A 87 -7.96 3.31 5.16
N ASN A 88 -8.14 3.98 6.30
CA ASN A 88 -8.95 3.47 7.41
C ASN A 88 -10.40 3.93 7.27
N LEU A 89 -11.33 3.02 6.96
CA LEU A 89 -12.78 3.27 6.95
C LEU A 89 -13.47 2.74 8.21
N LYS A 90 -12.73 2.20 9.19
CA LYS A 90 -13.27 1.80 10.48
C LYS A 90 -13.49 3.04 11.36
N THR A 91 -14.31 2.86 12.39
CA THR A 91 -14.49 3.83 13.48
C THR A 91 -13.33 3.83 14.47
N ASP A 92 -12.52 2.78 14.45
CA ASP A 92 -11.40 2.58 15.37
C ASP A 92 -10.07 2.95 14.69
N THR A 93 -9.05 3.24 15.49
CA THR A 93 -7.73 3.58 14.97
C THR A 93 -6.97 2.32 14.54
N ILE A 94 -6.30 2.38 13.39
CA ILE A 94 -5.42 1.32 12.92
C ILE A 94 -3.98 1.68 13.28
N VAL A 95 -3.28 0.75 13.94
CA VAL A 95 -1.86 0.88 14.26
C VAL A 95 -1.06 -0.13 13.45
N GLY A 96 0.12 0.25 12.99
CA GLY A 96 0.95 -0.70 12.23
C GLY A 96 2.42 -0.40 12.30
N SER A 97 3.23 -1.36 11.87
CA SER A 97 4.69 -1.21 11.82
C SER A 97 5.33 -2.08 10.75
N GLN A 98 6.51 -1.66 10.28
CA GLN A 98 7.34 -2.51 9.43
C GLN A 98 7.78 -3.76 10.20
N GLN A 99 7.63 -4.91 9.55
CA GLN A 99 8.21 -6.16 9.98
C GLN A 99 9.61 -6.32 9.37
N ILE A 100 10.62 -6.51 10.22
CA ILE A 100 11.98 -6.78 9.77
C ILE A 100 12.19 -8.29 9.76
N LEU A 101 12.21 -8.88 8.57
CA LEU A 101 12.46 -10.30 8.39
C LEU A 101 13.96 -10.60 8.42
N GLY A 102 14.35 -11.71 9.02
CA GLY A 102 15.72 -12.23 8.91
C GLY A 102 16.82 -11.39 9.56
N LYS A 103 16.49 -10.36 10.35
CA LYS A 103 17.45 -9.85 11.33
C LYS A 103 17.42 -10.80 12.52
N ASP A 104 18.47 -11.60 12.64
CA ASP A 104 18.81 -12.20 13.92
C ASP A 104 18.98 -11.05 14.94
N LEU A 105 17.96 -10.83 15.77
CA LEU A 105 18.02 -9.89 16.89
C LEU A 105 19.02 -10.37 17.96
N SER A 106 19.44 -11.63 17.87
CA SER A 106 20.43 -12.28 18.74
C SER A 106 21.88 -12.01 18.29
N ALA A 107 22.09 -11.44 17.10
CA ALA A 107 23.42 -11.03 16.65
C ALA A 107 23.82 -9.70 17.29
N GLY A 108 24.08 -9.70 18.60
CA GLY A 108 24.96 -8.81 19.35
C GLY A 108 25.13 -7.37 18.85
N ARG A 109 24.05 -6.68 18.45
CA ARG A 109 24.13 -5.25 18.16
C ARG A 109 23.94 -4.51 19.47
N THR A 110 25.03 -3.96 19.99
CA THR A 110 24.95 -2.86 20.95
C THR A 110 24.06 -1.79 20.32
N ILE A 111 22.83 -1.64 20.79
CA ILE A 111 21.94 -0.59 20.30
C ILE A 111 22.59 0.72 20.74
N LEU A 112 23.08 1.50 19.77
CA LEU A 112 23.70 2.79 20.05
C LEU A 112 22.67 3.70 20.73
N GLN A 113 23.11 4.57 21.63
CA GLN A 113 22.21 5.52 22.31
C GLN A 113 21.35 6.31 21.32
N GLU A 114 21.90 6.67 20.16
CA GLU A 114 21.16 7.38 19.11
C GLU A 114 20.03 6.52 18.50
N GLU A 115 20.27 5.22 18.32
CA GLU A 115 19.26 4.30 17.82
C GLU A 115 18.17 4.03 18.87
N LEU A 116 18.54 3.97 20.16
CA LEU A 116 17.57 3.91 21.27
C LEU A 116 16.73 5.18 21.34
N LYS A 117 17.35 6.35 21.21
CA LYS A 117 16.67 7.65 21.23
C LYS A 117 15.68 7.77 20.08
N MET A 118 16.07 7.40 18.86
CA MET A 118 15.16 7.38 17.71
C MET A 118 13.96 6.45 17.93
N ARG A 119 14.17 5.29 18.57
CA ARG A 119 13.06 4.37 18.90
C ARG A 119 12.14 4.96 19.97
N ILE A 120 12.68 5.55 21.03
CA ILE A 120 11.90 6.21 22.10
C ILE A 120 11.10 7.40 21.54
N ASP A 121 11.71 8.22 20.69
CA ASP A 121 11.03 9.35 20.05
C ASP A 121 9.91 8.87 19.12
N SER A 122 10.15 7.79 18.37
CA SER A 122 9.13 7.14 17.55
C SER A 122 7.96 6.61 18.39
N LEU A 123 8.26 5.98 19.53
CA LEU A 123 7.25 5.51 20.49
C LEU A 123 6.48 6.67 21.12
N THR A 124 7.16 7.76 21.47
CA THR A 124 6.55 8.95 22.07
C THR A 124 5.60 9.62 21.08
N LYS A 125 6.02 9.78 19.82
CA LYS A 125 5.17 10.29 18.72
C LYS A 125 3.98 9.38 18.44
N LEU A 126 4.17 8.06 18.53
CA LEU A 126 3.09 7.08 18.43
C LEU A 126 2.07 7.25 19.57
N THR A 127 2.52 7.37 20.82
CA THR A 127 1.63 7.61 21.96
C THR A 127 0.93 8.96 21.90
N ALA A 128 1.55 9.96 21.27
CA ALA A 128 1.00 11.30 21.11
C ALA A 128 0.12 11.46 19.86
N GLY A 129 -0.09 10.39 19.07
CA GLY A 129 -0.89 10.43 17.83
C GLY A 129 -0.33 11.35 16.74
N THR A 130 0.89 11.84 16.88
CA THR A 130 1.53 12.79 15.96
C THR A 130 2.34 12.02 14.92
N ASN A 131 1.62 11.51 13.93
CA ASN A 131 2.06 11.08 12.60
C ASN A 131 3.51 10.55 12.52
N VAL A 132 3.62 9.21 12.57
CA VAL A 132 4.90 8.51 12.64
C VAL A 132 5.48 8.27 11.23
N SER A 133 6.50 9.05 10.86
CA SER A 133 7.48 8.85 9.77
C SER A 133 8.31 10.15 9.60
N PRO A 134 9.63 10.17 9.23
CA PRO A 134 10.44 9.12 8.61
C PRO A 134 11.56 8.60 9.54
N GLY A 135 11.76 7.27 9.54
CA GLY A 135 12.78 6.55 10.31
C GLY A 135 12.20 5.55 11.30
N GLY A 136 11.02 5.85 11.87
CA GLY A 136 10.36 5.00 12.87
C GLY A 136 9.53 3.84 12.31
N ARG A 137 9.04 3.95 11.06
CA ARG A 137 8.26 2.93 10.34
C ARG A 137 7.13 2.28 11.14
N ASN A 138 6.56 3.02 12.08
CA ASN A 138 5.29 2.73 12.73
C ASN A 138 4.25 3.70 12.18
N TYR A 139 2.97 3.40 12.34
CA TYR A 139 1.86 4.17 11.78
C TYR A 139 0.70 4.18 12.75
N PHE A 140 0.03 5.32 12.83
CA PHE A 140 -1.17 5.55 13.63
C PHE A 140 -2.19 6.23 12.72
N ILE A 141 -3.21 5.48 12.30
CA ILE A 141 -4.12 5.85 11.21
C ILE A 141 -5.52 6.01 11.78
N LEU A 142 -5.94 7.26 11.95
CA LEU A 142 -7.25 7.60 12.49
C LEU A 142 -8.39 7.20 11.54
N PRO A 143 -9.64 7.12 12.03
CA PRO A 143 -10.81 6.92 11.20
C PRO A 143 -10.89 7.92 10.03
N ASN A 144 -11.24 7.43 8.85
CA ASN A 144 -11.33 8.18 7.59
C ASN A 144 -10.01 8.83 7.12
N GLN A 145 -8.87 8.36 7.62
CA GLN A 145 -7.56 8.89 7.24
C GLN A 145 -6.88 8.01 6.19
N LEU A 146 -6.28 8.66 5.19
CA LEU A 146 -5.34 8.06 4.24
C LEU A 146 -3.90 8.39 4.66
N VAL A 147 -3.07 7.37 4.82
CA VAL A 147 -1.64 7.54 5.20
C VAL A 147 -0.74 6.79 4.22
N LYS A 148 0.34 7.45 3.79
CA LYS A 148 1.40 6.81 3.00
C LYS A 148 2.24 5.91 3.89
N ILE A 149 2.36 4.64 3.50
CA ILE A 149 3.12 3.65 4.26
C ILE A 149 4.51 3.48 3.69
N SER A 150 4.60 3.13 2.40
CA SER A 150 5.88 2.98 1.70
C SER A 150 5.89 3.73 0.37
N SER A 151 7.05 4.17 -0.07
CA SER A 151 7.30 4.61 -1.45
C SER A 151 7.38 3.44 -2.43
N ASN A 152 7.58 2.22 -1.94
CA ASN A 152 7.61 0.99 -2.73
C ASN A 152 6.20 0.42 -2.90
N THR A 153 5.70 0.40 -4.14
CA THR A 153 4.39 -0.18 -4.49
C THR A 153 4.39 -1.72 -4.49
N GLU A 154 5.56 -2.34 -4.39
CA GLU A 154 5.73 -3.80 -4.23
C GLU A 154 5.86 -4.22 -2.75
N ALA A 155 5.75 -3.27 -1.81
CA ALA A 155 5.70 -3.59 -0.39
C ALA A 155 4.48 -4.48 -0.08
N LYS A 156 4.64 -5.42 0.85
CA LYS A 156 3.58 -6.33 1.29
C LYS A 156 2.94 -5.76 2.55
N LEU A 157 1.73 -5.24 2.42
CA LEU A 157 0.94 -4.74 3.54
C LEU A 157 -0.08 -5.80 3.96
N PHE A 158 -0.10 -6.13 5.24
CA PHE A 158 -1.05 -7.06 5.83
C PHE A 158 -1.92 -6.28 6.82
N GLY A 159 -3.21 -6.17 6.54
CA GLY A 159 -4.14 -5.56 7.49
C GLY A 159 -4.35 -6.44 8.73
N PRO A 160 -5.15 -5.98 9.71
CA PRO A 160 -5.32 -6.66 11.01
C PRO A 160 -5.71 -8.13 10.91
N PHE A 161 -6.53 -8.50 9.93
CA PHE A 161 -7.16 -9.81 9.85
C PHE A 161 -6.43 -10.78 8.93
N VAL A 162 -5.52 -10.27 8.08
CA VAL A 162 -4.70 -11.11 7.21
C VAL A 162 -3.43 -11.55 7.94
N LYS A 163 -3.22 -12.86 8.07
CA LYS A 163 -1.99 -13.41 8.63
C LYS A 163 -0.85 -13.25 7.63
N ILE A 164 0.34 -12.94 8.15
CA ILE A 164 1.57 -13.01 7.35
C ILE A 164 1.81 -14.49 7.02
N PRO A 165 1.95 -14.87 5.74
CA PRO A 165 2.23 -16.25 5.37
C PRO A 165 3.59 -16.69 5.93
N GLY A 166 3.72 -17.98 6.25
CA GLY A 166 4.95 -18.55 6.80
C GLY A 166 6.13 -18.52 5.83
N THR A 167 5.85 -18.42 4.53
CA THR A 167 6.84 -18.23 3.47
C THR A 167 6.62 -16.88 2.80
N LEU A 168 7.71 -16.14 2.63
CA LEU A 168 7.70 -14.84 1.98
C LEU A 168 8.72 -14.83 0.87
N GLU A 169 8.22 -14.75 -0.36
CA GLU A 169 9.06 -14.62 -1.54
C GLU A 169 9.90 -13.34 -1.48
N ALA A 170 11.16 -13.46 -1.92
CA ALA A 170 12.05 -12.34 -2.09
C ALA A 170 11.46 -11.29 -3.05
N ASP A 171 11.87 -10.04 -2.88
CA ASP A 171 11.49 -8.98 -3.82
C ASP A 171 12.11 -9.22 -5.22
N LYS A 172 11.74 -8.37 -6.19
CA LYS A 172 12.26 -8.43 -7.57
C LYS A 172 13.80 -8.32 -7.65
N SER A 173 14.47 -7.91 -6.57
CA SER A 173 15.91 -7.76 -6.44
C SER A 173 16.58 -8.88 -5.62
N GLY A 174 15.83 -9.92 -5.24
CA GLY A 174 16.33 -11.03 -4.44
C GLY A 174 16.57 -10.69 -2.97
N LYS A 175 16.08 -9.54 -2.48
CA LYS A 175 16.20 -9.11 -1.08
C LYS A 175 14.95 -9.46 -0.28
N ALA A 176 15.09 -9.42 1.04
CA ALA A 176 13.94 -9.59 1.94
C ALA A 176 12.86 -8.55 1.59
N PRO A 177 11.62 -8.99 1.33
CA PRO A 177 10.54 -8.08 0.93
C PRO A 177 10.24 -7.06 2.03
N GLU A 178 9.85 -5.86 1.63
CA GLU A 178 9.40 -4.83 2.57
C GLU A 178 8.01 -5.20 3.07
N LEU A 179 7.88 -5.49 4.38
CA LEU A 179 6.63 -5.92 4.99
C LEU A 179 6.10 -4.95 6.01
N TYR A 180 4.78 -4.78 6.04
CA TYR A 180 4.08 -4.04 7.08
C TYR A 180 2.91 -4.86 7.61
N LYS A 181 2.71 -4.82 8.92
CA LYS A 181 1.57 -5.47 9.58
C LYS A 181 0.81 -4.43 10.40
N PHE A 182 -0.49 -4.42 10.21
CA PHE A 182 -1.42 -3.56 10.93
C PHE A 182 -2.24 -4.36 11.92
N TYR A 183 -2.78 -3.65 12.91
CA TYR A 183 -3.60 -4.12 14.02
C TYR A 183 -4.69 -3.08 14.30
N THR A 184 -5.79 -3.54 14.89
CA THR A 184 -6.93 -2.71 15.32
C THR A 184 -7.34 -3.13 16.71
#